data_AF-A0A101WR03-F1
#
_entry.id   AF-A0A101WR03-F1
#
_cell.length_a   1.000
_cell.length_b   1.000
_cell.length_c   1.000
_cell.angle_alpha   90.00
_cell.angle_beta   90.00
_cell.angle_gamma   90.00
#
_symmetry.space_group_name_H-M   'P 1'
#
loop_
_entity.id
_entity.type
_entity.pdbx_description
1 polymer ?
#
loop_
_entity_poly.entity_id
_entity_poly.type
_entity_poly.pdbx_seq_one_letter_code
_entity_poly.pdbx_strand_id
1 'polypeptide(L)'
;MGSCTKISGSRTIGMVEPWTGIWNVGPYIWSEGGDVLSQDNSTAQGYINSPAAVKAIQKLADLYKVKALAGPSMDPGAVGDTDGWAAGIYALQLDGPWREKSNKVAGVDYGAMPLPAGSKGSISVLGGENFMIFKSSDAARKDVAWKFIKFMTGKHAQFFNQPIPQSRRILFAGLKNKDSEDFERGVGIPFS
;
A
#
# COMPACT_ATOMS: atom_id res chain seq x y z
N MET A 1 -8.95 -0.01 -12.32
CA MET A 1 -8.35 -1.20 -12.97
C MET A 1 -8.36 -1.12 -14.49
N GLY A 2 -9.47 -0.74 -15.16
CA GLY A 2 -9.44 -0.51 -16.61
C GLY A 2 -8.38 0.52 -17.07
N SER A 3 -8.08 1.50 -16.21
CA SER A 3 -7.01 2.48 -16.45
C SER A 3 -5.60 1.89 -16.37
N CYS A 4 -5.34 0.87 -15.54
CA CYS A 4 -4.02 0.22 -15.45
C CYS A 4 -3.64 -0.43 -16.78
N THR A 5 -4.58 -1.14 -17.41
CA THR A 5 -4.38 -1.75 -18.72
C THR A 5 -4.17 -0.70 -19.82
N LYS A 6 -4.85 0.44 -19.76
CA LYS A 6 -4.68 1.54 -20.74
C LYS A 6 -3.29 2.18 -20.68
N ILE A 7 -2.72 2.30 -19.49
CA ILE A 7 -1.41 2.91 -19.26
C ILE A 7 -0.27 1.92 -19.51
N SER A 8 -0.56 0.62 -19.44
CA SER A 8 0.44 -0.42 -19.67
C SER A 8 0.85 -0.44 -21.14
N GLY A 9 2.16 -0.41 -21.39
CA GLY A 9 2.76 -0.36 -22.72
C GLY A 9 4.13 -1.02 -22.76
N SER A 10 4.92 -0.74 -23.80
CA SER A 10 6.22 -1.39 -24.01
C SER A 10 7.29 -1.01 -22.98
N ARG A 11 7.12 0.10 -22.24
CA ARG A 11 8.09 0.61 -21.27
C ARG A 11 7.50 0.88 -19.87
N THR A 12 6.17 0.84 -19.74
CA THR A 12 5.46 1.20 -18.52
C THR A 12 4.49 0.09 -18.16
N ILE A 13 4.48 -0.30 -16.89
CA ILE A 13 3.56 -1.26 -16.31
C ILE A 13 2.54 -0.49 -15.47
N GLY A 14 1.26 -0.81 -15.65
CA GLY A 14 0.17 -0.05 -15.05
C GLY A 14 0.17 -0.02 -13.52
N MET A 15 0.61 -1.10 -12.87
CA MET A 15 0.69 -1.19 -11.41
C MET A 15 1.81 -2.11 -10.95
N VAL A 16 2.53 -1.72 -9.89
CA VAL A 16 3.38 -2.63 -9.14
C VAL A 16 2.70 -3.06 -7.84
N GLU A 17 2.78 -4.36 -7.57
CA GLU A 17 2.44 -4.93 -6.28
C GLU A 17 3.68 -5.62 -5.69
N PRO A 18 4.42 -4.98 -4.77
CA PRO A 18 5.69 -5.51 -4.27
C PRO A 18 5.54 -6.82 -3.48
N TRP A 19 4.37 -7.05 -2.88
CA TRP A 19 4.14 -8.20 -2.01
C TRP A 19 2.71 -8.74 -2.18
N THR A 20 2.53 -10.05 -2.07
CA THR A 20 1.22 -10.71 -2.13
C THR A 20 0.63 -11.01 -0.74
N GLY A 21 1.19 -10.41 0.30
CA GLY A 21 0.72 -10.53 1.68
C GLY A 21 -0.55 -9.73 1.95
N ILE A 22 -1.13 -9.94 3.14
CA ILE A 22 -2.43 -9.32 3.47
C ILE A 22 -2.38 -7.79 3.56
N TRP A 23 -1.22 -7.22 3.87
CA TRP A 23 -1.02 -5.77 3.89
C TRP A 23 -1.32 -5.12 2.52
N ASN A 24 -1.02 -5.86 1.46
CA ASN A 24 -1.10 -5.42 0.07
C ASN A 24 -2.40 -5.88 -0.60
N VAL A 25 -2.78 -7.14 -0.39
CA VAL A 25 -3.98 -7.73 -1.01
C VAL A 25 -5.25 -7.44 -0.20
N GLY A 26 -5.15 -7.33 1.12
CA GLY A 26 -6.27 -7.11 2.05
C GLY A 26 -7.13 -5.90 1.74
N PRO A 27 -6.56 -4.72 1.43
CA PRO A 27 -7.34 -3.55 1.01
C PRO A 27 -8.35 -3.84 -0.10
N TYR A 28 -7.99 -4.65 -1.10
CA TYR A 28 -8.90 -5.02 -2.18
C TYR A 28 -10.01 -5.98 -1.71
N ILE A 29 -9.66 -6.95 -0.85
CA ILE A 29 -10.62 -7.91 -0.26
C ILE A 29 -11.66 -7.16 0.58
N TRP A 30 -11.20 -6.30 1.50
CA TRP A 30 -12.09 -5.52 2.37
C TRP A 30 -12.94 -4.53 1.59
N SER A 31 -12.39 -3.91 0.55
CA SER A 31 -13.14 -3.01 -0.35
C SER A 31 -14.27 -3.73 -1.10
N GLU A 32 -14.16 -5.04 -1.33
CA GLU A 32 -15.26 -5.87 -1.87
C GLU A 32 -16.19 -6.43 -0.79
N GLY A 33 -15.89 -6.20 0.50
CA GLY A 33 -16.67 -6.68 1.63
C GLY A 33 -16.32 -8.08 2.11
N GLY A 34 -15.19 -8.62 1.68
CA GLY A 34 -14.63 -9.85 2.24
C GLY A 34 -13.79 -9.57 3.49
N ASP A 35 -13.37 -10.63 4.16
CA ASP A 35 -12.36 -10.60 5.21
C ASP A 35 -11.50 -11.87 5.14
N VAL A 36 -10.46 -11.98 5.95
CA VAL A 36 -9.52 -13.11 5.95
C VAL A 36 -9.89 -14.15 7.01
N LEU A 37 -10.39 -13.68 8.14
CA LEU A 37 -10.77 -14.49 9.30
C LEU A 37 -12.18 -14.13 9.74
N SER A 38 -12.79 -15.03 10.49
CA SER A 38 -13.98 -14.72 11.28
C SER A 38 -13.70 -13.61 12.30
N GLN A 39 -14.76 -12.91 12.74
CA GLN A 39 -14.63 -11.78 13.68
C GLN A 39 -13.96 -12.15 15.00
N ASP A 40 -14.10 -13.40 15.44
CA ASP A 40 -13.47 -13.96 16.64
C ASP A 40 -12.10 -14.61 16.36
N ASN A 41 -11.61 -14.51 15.13
CA ASN A 41 -10.38 -15.13 14.62
C ASN A 41 -10.32 -16.67 14.77
N SER A 42 -11.47 -17.34 14.93
CA SER A 42 -11.52 -18.79 15.11
C SER A 42 -11.34 -19.59 13.82
N THR A 43 -11.63 -19.00 12.65
CA THR A 43 -11.49 -19.70 11.36
C THR A 43 -11.18 -18.75 10.20
N ALA A 44 -10.42 -19.25 9.22
CA ALA A 44 -10.24 -18.61 7.91
C ALA A 44 -11.19 -19.16 6.84
N GLN A 45 -11.75 -20.35 7.08
CA GLN A 45 -12.60 -21.04 6.12
C GLN A 45 -13.92 -20.26 5.93
N GLY A 46 -14.29 -20.01 4.68
CA GLY A 46 -15.45 -19.19 4.32
C GLY A 46 -15.17 -17.69 4.29
N TYR A 47 -13.99 -17.24 4.76
CA TYR A 47 -13.57 -15.83 4.76
C TYR A 47 -12.52 -15.58 3.69
N ILE A 48 -11.31 -16.15 3.84
CA ILE A 48 -10.22 -15.97 2.86
C ILE A 48 -10.57 -16.53 1.47
N ASN A 49 -11.43 -17.54 1.41
CA ASN A 49 -11.98 -18.12 0.18
C ASN A 49 -13.46 -17.75 -0.04
N SER A 50 -13.95 -16.68 0.61
CA SER A 50 -15.27 -16.13 0.34
C SER A 50 -15.41 -15.67 -1.12
N PRO A 51 -16.63 -15.60 -1.67
CA PRO A 51 -16.84 -15.05 -3.01
C PRO A 51 -16.29 -13.62 -3.17
N ALA A 52 -16.31 -12.81 -2.12
CA ALA A 52 -15.77 -11.45 -2.14
C ALA A 52 -14.23 -11.45 -2.21
N ALA A 53 -13.56 -12.29 -1.42
CA ALA A 53 -12.11 -12.43 -1.47
C ALA A 53 -11.63 -12.99 -2.82
N VAL A 54 -12.30 -14.03 -3.34
CA VAL A 54 -12.01 -14.61 -4.66
C VAL A 54 -12.18 -13.56 -5.76
N LYS A 55 -13.26 -12.78 -5.72
CA LYS A 55 -13.49 -11.69 -6.69
C LYS A 55 -12.37 -10.65 -6.67
N ALA A 56 -11.92 -10.23 -5.49
CA ALA A 56 -10.83 -9.26 -5.35
C ALA A 56 -9.50 -9.81 -5.89
N ILE A 57 -9.14 -11.04 -5.54
CA ILE A 57 -7.90 -11.68 -6.00
C ILE A 57 -7.94 -11.96 -7.50
N GLN A 58 -9.08 -12.41 -8.03
CA GLN A 58 -9.23 -12.68 -9.47
C GLN A 58 -8.99 -11.41 -10.30
N LYS A 59 -9.44 -10.26 -9.81
CA LYS A 59 -9.18 -8.97 -10.47
C LYS A 59 -7.68 -8.64 -10.58
N LEU A 60 -6.90 -8.91 -9.53
CA LEU A 60 -5.44 -8.75 -9.56
C LEU A 60 -4.80 -9.77 -10.51
N ALA A 61 -5.27 -11.01 -10.48
CA ALA A 61 -4.79 -12.06 -11.39
C ALA A 61 -5.09 -11.74 -12.86
N ASP A 62 -6.24 -11.13 -13.16
CA ASP A 62 -6.60 -10.70 -14.52
C ASP A 62 -5.68 -9.57 -15.01
N LEU A 63 -5.33 -8.60 -14.14
CA LEU A 63 -4.35 -7.57 -14.46
C LEU A 63 -2.96 -8.15 -14.72
N TYR A 64 -2.54 -9.10 -13.89
CA TYR A 64 -1.27 -9.80 -14.06
C TYR A 64 -1.23 -10.56 -15.40
N LYS A 65 -2.30 -11.27 -15.75
CA LYS A 65 -2.41 -12.03 -17.00
C LYS A 65 -2.24 -11.15 -18.25
N VAL A 66 -2.71 -9.89 -18.19
CA VAL A 66 -2.55 -8.92 -19.28
C VAL A 66 -1.31 -8.04 -19.14
N LYS A 67 -0.39 -8.38 -18.22
CA LYS A 67 0.87 -7.64 -17.94
C LYS A 67 0.67 -6.20 -17.48
N ALA A 68 -0.49 -5.90 -16.89
CA ALA A 68 -0.81 -4.60 -16.30
C ALA A 68 -0.54 -4.51 -14.80
N LEU A 69 -0.16 -5.64 -14.19
CA LEU A 69 0.33 -5.78 -12.82
C LEU A 69 1.65 -6.57 -12.89
N ALA A 70 2.66 -6.13 -12.16
CA ALA A 70 3.89 -6.88 -11.96
C ALA A 70 4.44 -6.65 -10.55
N GLY A 71 5.47 -7.40 -10.16
CA GLY A 71 6.19 -7.12 -8.93
C GLY A 71 7.17 -8.22 -8.52
N PRO A 72 8.16 -7.90 -7.69
CA PRO A 72 9.23 -8.84 -7.32
C PRO A 72 8.72 -10.11 -6.62
N SER A 73 7.57 -10.06 -5.95
CA SER A 73 6.97 -11.26 -5.32
C SER A 73 6.26 -12.19 -6.31
N MET A 74 5.98 -11.74 -7.53
CA MET A 74 5.27 -12.50 -8.57
C MET A 74 6.19 -12.88 -9.73
N ASP A 75 7.14 -12.00 -10.06
CA ASP A 75 8.01 -12.09 -11.22
C ASP A 75 9.49 -12.16 -10.81
N PRO A 76 10.12 -13.34 -10.86
CA PRO A 76 11.56 -13.46 -10.66
C PRO A 76 12.31 -12.64 -11.71
N GLY A 77 12.96 -11.55 -11.28
CA GLY A 77 13.69 -10.63 -12.16
C GLY A 77 12.95 -9.34 -12.51
N ALA A 78 11.74 -9.10 -12.00
CA ALA A 78 11.16 -7.77 -12.04
C ALA A 78 12.06 -6.76 -11.30
N VAL A 79 12.08 -5.52 -11.81
CA VAL A 79 12.75 -4.42 -11.12
C VAL A 79 12.09 -4.25 -9.75
N GLY A 80 12.89 -4.01 -8.71
CA GLY A 80 12.36 -3.73 -7.38
C GLY A 80 11.37 -2.56 -7.44
N ASP A 81 10.33 -2.60 -6.63
CA ASP A 81 9.27 -1.59 -6.61
C ASP A 81 9.82 -0.18 -6.42
N THR A 82 10.82 -0.02 -5.54
CA THR A 82 11.46 1.26 -5.23
C THR A 82 12.18 1.84 -6.44
N ASP A 83 13.05 1.05 -7.08
CA ASP A 83 13.85 1.51 -8.21
C ASP A 83 12.98 1.67 -9.46
N GLY A 84 12.04 0.75 -9.69
CA GLY A 84 11.11 0.80 -10.81
C GLY A 84 10.13 1.96 -10.71
N TRP A 85 9.66 2.29 -9.51
CA TRP A 85 8.86 3.48 -9.26
C TRP A 85 9.66 4.76 -9.54
N ALA A 86 10.87 4.86 -8.97
CA ALA A 86 11.73 6.02 -9.19
C ALA A 86 12.14 6.21 -10.67
N ALA A 87 12.30 5.11 -11.41
CA ALA A 87 12.62 5.11 -12.83
C ALA A 87 11.41 5.28 -13.76
N GLY A 88 10.19 5.38 -13.23
CA GLY A 88 8.97 5.52 -14.03
C GLY A 88 8.50 4.25 -14.75
N ILE A 89 9.03 3.08 -14.37
CA ILE A 89 8.63 1.78 -14.94
C ILE A 89 7.22 1.41 -14.48
N TYR A 90 6.84 1.81 -13.26
CA TYR A 90 5.53 1.53 -12.67
C TYR A 90 4.70 2.80 -12.58
N ALA A 91 3.52 2.82 -13.20
CA ALA A 91 2.66 4.00 -13.21
C ALA A 91 1.91 4.21 -11.88
N LEU A 92 1.50 3.11 -11.23
CA LEU A 92 0.77 3.11 -9.97
C LEU A 92 1.45 2.18 -8.97
N GLN A 93 1.45 2.59 -7.71
CA GLN A 93 1.87 1.75 -6.59
C GLN A 93 0.89 1.92 -5.42
N LEU A 94 0.52 0.81 -4.77
CA LEU A 94 -0.15 0.84 -3.48
C LEU A 94 0.90 1.02 -2.40
N ASP A 95 0.97 2.21 -1.78
CA ASP A 95 1.99 2.49 -0.76
C ASP A 95 1.55 3.53 0.27
N GLY A 96 2.36 3.71 1.29
CA GLY A 96 2.08 4.59 2.41
C GLY A 96 2.91 5.86 2.46
N PRO A 97 2.62 6.69 3.47
CA PRO A 97 3.28 7.97 3.72
C PRO A 97 4.80 7.89 3.91
N TRP A 98 5.32 6.71 4.29
CA TRP A 98 6.75 6.47 4.51
C TRP A 98 7.60 6.63 3.24
N ARG A 99 7.00 6.58 2.04
CA ARG A 99 7.68 6.81 0.76
C ARG A 99 8.06 8.27 0.48
N GLU A 100 7.49 9.22 1.22
CA GLU A 100 7.63 10.65 0.93
C GLU A 100 9.09 11.09 0.85
N LYS A 101 9.94 10.60 1.76
CA LYS A 101 11.37 10.94 1.77
C LYS A 101 12.10 10.40 0.54
N SER A 102 11.87 9.14 0.17
CA SER A 102 12.51 8.53 -1.00
C SER A 102 12.05 9.19 -2.30
N ASN A 103 10.76 9.52 -2.41
CA ASN A 103 10.22 10.21 -3.58
C ASN A 103 10.87 11.59 -3.76
N LYS A 104 11.03 12.36 -2.68
CA LYS A 104 11.73 13.64 -2.71
C LYS A 104 13.18 13.53 -3.15
N VAL A 105 13.92 12.56 -2.59
CA VAL A 105 15.33 12.33 -2.95
C VAL A 105 15.48 11.91 -4.41
N ALA A 106 14.57 11.07 -4.90
CA ALA A 106 14.56 10.60 -6.28
C ALA A 106 13.96 11.60 -7.27
N GLY A 107 13.42 12.74 -6.81
CA GLY A 107 12.78 13.73 -7.67
C GLY A 107 11.51 13.21 -8.36
N VAL A 108 10.81 12.25 -7.74
CA VAL A 108 9.59 11.65 -8.29
C VAL A 108 8.44 12.63 -8.14
N ASP A 109 7.85 13.04 -9.26
CA ASP A 109 6.59 13.78 -9.27
C ASP A 109 5.41 12.80 -9.22
N TYR A 110 4.62 12.88 -8.15
CA TYR A 110 3.54 11.94 -7.89
C TYR A 110 2.36 12.61 -7.18
N GLY A 111 1.21 11.96 -7.26
CA GLY A 111 0.04 12.28 -6.44
C GLY A 111 -0.46 11.06 -5.71
N ALA A 112 -1.24 11.29 -4.65
CA ALA A 112 -1.87 10.23 -3.89
C ALA A 112 -3.39 10.29 -4.05
N MET A 113 -4.04 9.14 -4.04
CA MET A 113 -5.48 8.98 -4.12
C MET A 113 -5.96 7.82 -3.25
N PRO A 114 -7.24 7.80 -2.85
CA PRO A 114 -7.82 6.63 -2.20
C PRO A 114 -7.70 5.36 -3.07
N LEU A 115 -7.78 4.19 -2.42
CA LEU A 115 -7.90 2.91 -3.13
C LEU A 115 -9.12 2.94 -4.07
N PRO A 116 -9.05 2.37 -5.28
CA PRO A 116 -10.25 2.19 -6.09
C PRO A 116 -11.34 1.47 -5.29
N ALA A 117 -12.53 2.07 -5.25
CA ALA A 117 -13.64 1.52 -4.48
C ALA A 117 -14.09 0.16 -5.05
N GLY A 118 -14.28 -0.81 -4.15
CA GLY A 118 -15.01 -2.04 -4.43
C GLY A 118 -16.48 -1.91 -4.06
N SER A 119 -17.19 -3.04 -3.99
CA SER A 119 -18.62 -3.08 -3.68
C SER A 119 -18.99 -2.53 -2.29
N LYS A 120 -18.02 -2.38 -1.38
CA LYS A 120 -18.18 -1.81 -0.03
C LYS A 120 -17.42 -0.50 0.18
N GLY A 121 -16.92 0.12 -0.89
CA GLY A 121 -16.19 1.38 -0.84
C GLY A 121 -14.68 1.22 -0.95
N SER A 122 -13.94 2.25 -0.53
CA SER A 122 -12.47 2.29 -0.54
C SER A 122 -11.94 2.06 0.86
N ILE A 123 -11.48 0.84 1.14
CA ILE A 123 -10.95 0.44 2.45
C ILE A 123 -9.45 0.17 2.33
N SER A 124 -8.64 0.91 3.10
CA SER A 124 -7.19 0.71 3.20
C SER A 124 -6.84 0.02 4.51
N VAL A 125 -5.66 -0.61 4.55
CA VAL A 125 -5.05 -0.96 5.85
C VAL A 125 -4.82 0.33 6.64
N LEU A 126 -4.99 0.25 7.95
CA LEU A 126 -4.57 1.27 8.89
C LEU A 126 -3.53 0.63 9.80
N GLY A 127 -2.31 1.12 9.72
CA GLY A 127 -1.18 0.54 10.44
C GLY A 127 -0.35 1.58 11.16
N GLY A 128 0.57 1.08 11.97
CA GLY A 128 1.50 1.88 12.74
C GLY A 128 2.63 1.02 13.29
N GLU A 129 3.71 1.68 13.66
CA GLU A 129 4.84 1.04 14.33
C GLU A 129 4.60 1.07 15.84
N ASN A 130 4.91 -0.05 16.51
CA ASN A 130 4.72 -0.19 17.95
C ASN A 130 6.06 -0.43 18.64
N PHE A 131 6.27 0.23 19.78
CA PHE A 131 7.34 -0.14 20.70
C PHE A 131 6.86 -1.25 21.64
N MET A 132 7.74 -2.21 21.90
CA MET A 132 7.47 -3.33 22.82
C MET A 132 8.60 -3.45 23.84
N ILE A 133 8.25 -3.83 25.08
CA ILE A 133 9.21 -4.16 26.13
C ILE A 133 9.17 -5.66 26.37
N PHE A 134 10.32 -6.33 26.31
CA PHE A 134 10.38 -7.76 26.54
C PHE A 134 10.03 -8.12 27.99
N LYS A 135 9.15 -9.12 28.15
CA LYS A 135 8.73 -9.63 29.47
C LYS A 135 9.92 -10.17 30.27
N SER A 136 10.92 -10.74 29.60
CA SER A 136 12.12 -11.35 30.21
C SER A 136 13.14 -10.34 30.73
N SER A 137 13.05 -9.05 30.40
CA SER A 137 13.97 -8.04 30.91
C SER A 137 13.79 -7.83 32.42
N ASP A 138 14.87 -7.52 33.13
CA ASP A 138 14.80 -7.10 34.53
C ASP A 138 14.13 -5.72 34.69
N ALA A 139 13.82 -5.36 35.94
CA ALA A 139 13.12 -4.12 36.27
C ALA A 139 13.89 -2.87 35.82
N ALA A 140 15.22 -2.82 36.04
CA ALA A 140 16.02 -1.66 35.69
C ALA A 140 16.01 -1.39 34.17
N ARG A 141 16.11 -2.44 33.35
CA ARG A 141 16.04 -2.33 31.89
C ARG A 141 14.64 -1.94 31.41
N LYS A 142 13.59 -2.47 32.05
CA LYS A 142 12.20 -2.09 31.76
C LYS A 142 11.95 -0.62 32.05
N ASP A 143 12.47 -0.08 33.14
CA ASP A 143 12.31 1.33 33.52
C ASP A 143 12.99 2.27 32.52
N VAL A 144 14.21 1.93 32.07
CA VAL A 144 14.92 2.71 31.04
C VAL A 144 14.19 2.63 29.70
N ALA A 145 13.79 1.43 29.27
CA ALA A 145 13.01 1.25 28.04
C ALA A 145 11.70 2.06 28.07
N TRP A 146 11.02 2.09 29.22
CA TRP A 146 9.79 2.85 29.38
C TRP A 146 9.99 4.36 29.25
N LYS A 147 11.07 4.91 29.82
CA LYS A 147 11.44 6.32 29.66
C LYS A 147 11.71 6.65 28.19
N PHE A 148 12.42 5.77 27.48
CA PHE A 148 12.69 5.93 26.05
C PHE A 148 11.40 5.90 25.22
N ILE A 149 10.51 4.94 25.46
CA ILE A 149 9.22 4.85 24.76
C ILE A 149 8.38 6.11 24.98
N LYS A 150 8.30 6.61 26.22
CA LYS A 150 7.62 7.88 26.53
C LYS A 150 8.21 9.06 25.77
N PHE A 151 9.53 9.12 25.65
CA PHE A 151 10.21 10.15 24.88
C PHE A 151 9.85 10.07 23.39
N MET A 152 9.99 8.88 22.78
CA MET A 152 9.72 8.65 21.36
C MET A 152 8.25 8.83 20.96
N THR A 153 7.33 8.58 21.89
CA THR A 153 5.89 8.76 21.68
C THR A 153 5.40 10.16 22.09
N GLY A 154 6.27 10.99 22.67
CA GLY A 154 5.96 12.37 23.01
C GLY A 154 5.87 13.28 21.77
N LYS A 155 5.15 14.40 21.91
CA LYS A 155 4.93 15.37 20.82
C LYS A 155 6.22 15.76 20.10
N HIS A 156 7.28 16.06 20.85
CA HIS A 156 8.55 16.50 20.28
C HIS A 156 9.11 15.50 19.26
N ALA A 157 9.24 14.23 19.63
CA ALA A 157 9.74 13.19 18.74
C ALA A 157 8.80 12.98 17.54
N GLN A 158 7.48 13.03 17.76
CA GLN A 158 6.49 12.87 16.70
C GLN A 158 6.52 14.01 15.67
N PHE A 159 6.78 15.26 16.08
CA PHE A 159 6.91 16.39 15.14
C PHE A 159 8.29 16.50 14.52
N PHE A 160 9.35 16.19 15.27
CA PHE A 160 10.73 16.24 14.75
C PHE A 160 10.95 15.20 13.63
N ASN A 161 10.35 14.02 13.75
CA ASN A 161 10.40 13.00 12.71
C ASN A 161 9.35 13.16 11.60
N GLN A 162 8.46 14.16 11.64
CA GLN A 162 7.33 14.28 10.70
C GLN A 162 7.17 15.73 10.22
N PRO A 163 7.74 16.12 9.07
CA PRO A 163 7.60 17.48 8.57
C PRO A 163 6.20 17.85 8.06
N ILE A 164 5.27 16.89 7.91
CA ILE A 164 3.95 17.09 7.26
C ILE A 164 2.90 16.16 7.92
N PRO A 165 1.61 16.56 8.05
CA PRO A 165 0.55 15.66 8.47
C PRO A 165 0.39 14.51 7.46
N GLN A 166 0.94 13.34 7.79
CA GLN A 166 0.77 12.13 7.00
C GLN A 166 -0.63 11.55 7.23
N SER A 167 -1.32 11.12 6.16
CA SER A 167 -2.48 10.24 6.32
C SER A 167 -2.00 8.91 6.90
N ARG A 168 -2.63 8.40 7.97
CA ARG A 168 -2.29 7.05 8.52
C ARG A 168 -2.76 5.88 7.65
N ARG A 169 -3.10 6.15 6.39
CA ARG A 169 -3.68 5.22 5.44
C ARG A 169 -2.67 4.94 4.34
N ILE A 170 -2.68 3.71 3.83
CA ILE A 170 -2.09 3.40 2.53
C ILE A 170 -2.97 4.04 1.47
N LEU A 171 -2.33 4.71 0.52
CA LEU A 171 -2.98 5.36 -0.60
C LEU A 171 -2.48 4.71 -1.89
N PHE A 172 -3.26 4.84 -2.95
CA PHE A 172 -2.74 4.64 -4.28
C PHE A 172 -1.91 5.86 -4.66
N ALA A 173 -0.63 5.66 -4.92
CA ALA A 173 0.22 6.69 -5.52
C ALA A 173 0.26 6.49 -7.04
N GLY A 174 0.14 7.58 -7.79
CA GLY A 174 0.36 7.60 -9.23
C GLY A 174 1.38 8.65 -9.61
N LEU A 175 2.28 8.33 -10.53
CA LEU A 175 3.21 9.31 -11.09
C LEU A 175 2.42 10.44 -11.75
N LYS A 176 2.85 11.69 -11.63
CA LYS A 176 2.27 12.81 -12.37
C LYS A 176 2.99 12.92 -13.71
N ASN A 177 2.40 12.35 -14.76
CA ASN A 177 2.91 12.38 -16.14
C ASN A 177 1.75 12.32 -17.15
N LYS A 178 2.03 12.34 -18.45
CA LYS A 178 0.97 12.31 -19.47
C LYS A 178 0.00 11.12 -19.33
N ASP A 179 0.49 9.98 -18.83
CA ASP A 179 -0.31 8.78 -18.60
C ASP A 179 -1.23 8.92 -17.36
N SER A 180 -0.89 9.82 -16.42
CA SER A 180 -1.69 10.12 -15.24
C SER A 180 -2.87 11.03 -15.54
N GLU A 181 -2.76 11.94 -16.50
CA GLU A 181 -3.90 12.73 -16.99
C GLU A 181 -4.96 11.84 -17.67
N ASP A 182 -4.51 10.84 -18.43
CA ASP A 182 -5.40 9.85 -19.04
C ASP A 182 -5.98 8.87 -17.99
N PHE A 183 -5.24 8.60 -16.92
CA PHE A 183 -5.76 7.89 -15.74
C PHE A 183 -6.87 8.69 -15.06
N GLU A 184 -6.62 9.95 -14.70
CA GLU A 184 -7.59 10.84 -14.04
C GLU A 184 -8.89 10.95 -14.85
N ARG A 185 -8.78 11.14 -16.17
CA ARG A 185 -9.93 11.13 -17.09
C ARG A 185 -10.67 9.79 -17.11
N GLY A 186 -9.95 8.69 -16.92
CA GLY A 186 -10.50 7.33 -16.93
C GLY A 186 -11.18 6.87 -15.65
N VAL A 187 -10.76 7.36 -14.47
CA VAL A 187 -11.37 7.02 -13.16
C VAL A 187 -12.18 8.15 -12.53
N GLY A 188 -12.10 9.38 -13.02
CA GLY A 188 -12.90 10.50 -12.53
C GLY A 188 -12.51 10.98 -11.13
N ILE A 189 -11.31 10.63 -10.65
CA ILE A 189 -10.76 11.06 -9.35
C ILE A 189 -9.43 11.76 -9.64
N PRO A 190 -9.30 13.07 -9.34
CA PRO A 190 -8.03 13.77 -9.51
C PRO A 190 -7.03 13.35 -8.44
N PHE A 191 -5.75 13.33 -8.80
CA PHE A 191 -4.66 13.22 -7.83
C PHE A 191 -4.57 14.51 -7.00
N SER A 192 -4.45 14.37 -5.67
CA SER A 192 -4.01 15.49 -4.80
C SER A 192 -2.49 15.54 -4.77
#